data_AF-A0A3D1CZZ0-F1
#
_entry.id   AF-A0A3D1CZZ0-F1
#
_cell.length_a   1.000
_cell.length_b   1.000
_cell.length_c   1.000
_cell.angle_alpha   90.00
_cell.angle_beta   90.00
_cell.angle_gamma   90.00
#
_symmetry.space_group_name_H-M   'P 1'
#
loop_
_entity.id
_entity.type
_entity.pdbx_description
1 polymer ?
#
loop_
_entity_poly.entity_id
_entity_poly.type
_entity_poly.pdbx_seq_one_letter_code
_entity_poly.pdbx_strand_id
1 'polypeptide(L)'
;YSEGCNNLIRGCGAGLITSAEDFVKDMGWENEATLEKARSNGIERLLFPDLTEDEKKVVCLLQRTNDLRQDVISVRTGINAGAITALLFQLEMKGVVKAYAGGTYHLMA
;
A
#
# COMPACT_ATOMS: atom_id res chain seq x y z
N TYR A 1 -45.53 1.09 16.77
CA TYR A 1 -44.78 2.24 16.22
C TYR A 1 -43.35 2.14 16.74
N SER A 2 -42.34 2.33 15.90
CA SER A 2 -40.91 2.20 16.27
C SER A 2 -40.32 3.56 16.68
N GLU A 3 -40.96 4.26 17.64
CA GLU A 3 -40.60 5.64 17.99
C GLU A 3 -39.15 5.77 18.45
N GLY A 4 -38.66 4.81 19.23
CA GLY A 4 -37.28 4.78 19.72
C GLY A 4 -36.25 4.68 18.60
N CYS A 5 -36.37 3.67 17.72
CA CYS A 5 -35.48 3.55 16.55
C CYS A 5 -35.56 4.78 15.65
N ASN A 6 -36.76 5.29 15.39
CA ASN A 6 -36.94 6.47 14.54
C ASN A 6 -36.30 7.72 15.18
N ASN A 7 -36.30 7.83 16.50
CA ASN A 7 -35.63 8.92 17.21
C ASN A 7 -34.09 8.81 17.15
N LEU A 8 -33.56 7.58 17.24
CA LEU A 8 -32.12 7.33 17.08
C LEU A 8 -31.64 7.64 15.66
N ILE A 9 -32.39 7.21 14.64
CA ILE A 9 -32.10 7.53 13.23
C ILE A 9 -32.17 9.04 13.01
N ARG A 10 -33.19 9.72 13.54
CA ARG A 10 -33.32 11.19 13.46
C ARG A 10 -32.14 11.92 14.11
N GLY A 11 -31.61 11.39 15.21
CA GLY A 11 -30.47 11.95 15.92
C GLY A 11 -29.10 11.54 15.36
N CYS A 12 -29.05 10.84 14.21
CA CYS A 12 -27.84 10.23 13.66
C CYS A 12 -27.11 9.27 14.65
N GLY A 13 -27.81 8.78 15.68
CA GLY A 13 -27.29 7.81 16.65
C GLY A 13 -27.38 6.36 16.16
N ALA A 14 -28.10 6.11 15.07
CA ALA A 14 -28.19 4.83 14.39
C ALA A 14 -28.37 5.02 12.88
N GLY A 15 -27.78 4.13 12.09
CA GLY A 15 -28.04 4.00 10.64
C GLY A 15 -29.23 3.08 10.37
N LEU A 16 -29.89 3.27 9.23
CA LEU A 16 -30.95 2.37 8.78
C LEU A 16 -30.32 1.17 8.07
N ILE A 17 -30.47 -0.03 8.65
CA ILE A 17 -29.99 -1.29 8.06
C ILE A 17 -31.22 -2.09 7.63
N THR A 18 -31.34 -2.39 6.34
CA THR A 18 -32.48 -3.13 5.77
C THR A 18 -32.15 -4.57 5.41
N SER A 19 -30.85 -4.88 5.33
CA SER A 19 -30.31 -6.19 4.98
C SER A 19 -28.97 -6.43 5.70
N ALA A 20 -28.49 -7.68 5.72
CA ALA A 20 -27.14 -7.97 6.20
C ALA A 20 -26.05 -7.29 5.33
N GLU A 21 -26.34 -7.04 4.06
CA GLU A 21 -25.42 -6.39 3.12
C GLU A 21 -25.17 -4.92 3.48
N ASP A 22 -26.19 -4.21 3.98
CA ASP A 22 -26.04 -2.82 4.43
C ASP A 22 -25.04 -2.71 5.60
N PHE A 23 -25.07 -3.68 6.53
CA PHE A 23 -24.13 -3.72 7.64
C PHE A 23 -22.68 -3.94 7.17
N VAL A 24 -22.47 -4.86 6.22
CA VAL A 24 -21.14 -5.15 5.66
C VAL A 24 -20.59 -3.93 4.91
N LYS A 25 -21.46 -3.18 4.22
CA LYS A 25 -21.14 -1.91 3.55
C LYS A 25 -20.74 -0.82 4.53
N ASP A 26 -21.56 -0.58 5.55
CA ASP A 26 -21.31 0.45 6.56
C ASP A 26 -19.99 0.20 7.33
N MET A 27 -19.64 -1.07 7.53
CA MET A 27 -18.37 -1.48 8.16
C MET A 27 -17.16 -1.46 7.20
N GLY A 28 -17.38 -1.23 5.89
CA GLY A 28 -16.31 -1.26 4.88
C GLY A 28 -15.68 -2.64 4.69
N TRP A 29 -16.43 -3.71 4.97
CA TRP A 29 -15.95 -5.10 4.89
C TRP A 29 -16.05 -5.72 3.50
N GLU A 30 -16.74 -5.08 2.55
CA GLU A 30 -16.75 -5.48 1.12
C GLU A 30 -15.36 -5.38 0.44
N ASN A 31 -14.35 -4.91 1.19
CA ASN A 31 -13.01 -4.71 0.72
C ASN A 31 -12.22 -6.00 0.52
N GLU A 32 -12.54 -7.14 1.13
CA GLU A 32 -11.71 -8.35 0.95
C GLU A 32 -11.77 -8.92 -0.47
N ALA A 33 -12.97 -9.12 -1.02
CA ALA A 33 -13.13 -9.58 -2.40
C ALA A 33 -12.65 -8.55 -3.44
N THR A 34 -12.74 -7.26 -3.10
CA THR A 34 -12.28 -6.16 -3.95
C THR A 34 -10.76 -6.01 -3.89
N LEU A 35 -10.14 -6.22 -2.73
CA LEU A 35 -8.69 -6.31 -2.53
C LEU A 35 -8.11 -7.55 -3.20
N GLU A 36 -8.79 -8.70 -3.12
CA GLU A 36 -8.40 -9.90 -3.85
C GLU A 36 -8.48 -9.71 -5.36
N LYS A 37 -9.55 -9.09 -5.87
CA LYS A 37 -9.66 -8.70 -7.28
C LYS A 37 -8.60 -7.68 -7.69
N ALA A 38 -8.29 -6.69 -6.87
CA ALA A 38 -7.23 -5.72 -7.14
C ALA A 38 -5.84 -6.38 -7.13
N ARG A 39 -5.61 -7.37 -6.25
CA ARG A 39 -4.40 -8.20 -6.24
C ARG A 39 -4.32 -9.13 -7.45
N SER A 40 -5.43 -9.76 -7.84
CA SER A 40 -5.50 -10.68 -8.98
C SER A 40 -5.41 -9.97 -10.32
N ASN A 41 -5.97 -8.76 -10.41
CA ASN A 41 -5.87 -7.88 -11.56
C ASN A 41 -4.48 -7.26 -11.68
N GLY A 42 -3.54 -7.64 -10.80
CA GLY A 42 -2.10 -7.43 -10.89
C GLY A 42 -1.74 -6.10 -11.49
N ILE A 43 -1.50 -5.08 -10.65
CA ILE A 43 -0.88 -3.80 -11.04
C ILE A 43 0.04 -4.08 -12.21
N GLU A 44 -0.26 -3.55 -13.41
CA GLU A 44 0.45 -3.89 -14.64
C GLU A 44 1.94 -3.61 -14.43
N ARG A 45 2.69 -4.68 -14.11
CA ARG A 45 4.09 -4.55 -13.75
C ARG A 45 4.83 -4.41 -15.06
N LEU A 46 5.48 -3.28 -15.26
CA LEU A 46 6.59 -3.23 -16.21
C LEU A 46 7.62 -4.24 -15.71
N LEU A 47 7.61 -5.43 -16.31
CA LEU A 47 8.48 -6.55 -15.96
C LEU A 47 9.97 -6.16 -16.04
N PHE A 48 10.26 -5.11 -16.83
CA PHE A 48 11.57 -4.46 -16.94
C PHE A 48 11.40 -2.95 -17.17
N PRO A 49 11.33 -2.12 -16.11
CA PRO A 49 11.48 -0.68 -16.27
C PRO A 49 12.92 -0.40 -16.72
N ASP A 50 13.14 0.62 -17.56
CA ASP A 50 14.47 1.19 -17.76
C ASP A 50 14.95 1.78 -16.43
N LEU A 51 15.73 0.99 -15.71
CA LEU A 51 16.34 1.36 -14.45
C LEU A 51 17.68 2.04 -14.75
N THR A 52 17.87 3.21 -14.16
CA THR A 52 19.17 3.88 -14.11
C THR A 52 20.17 3.07 -13.29
N GLU A 53 21.46 3.35 -13.45
CA GLU A 53 22.51 2.59 -12.75
C GLU A 53 22.38 2.65 -11.22
N ASP A 54 21.88 3.76 -10.68
CA ASP A 54 21.64 3.89 -9.23
C ASP A 54 20.40 3.14 -8.77
N GLU A 55 19.33 3.11 -9.57
CA GLU A 55 18.16 2.27 -9.32
C GLU A 55 18.52 0.78 -9.34
N LYS A 56 19.33 0.32 -10.30
CA LYS A 56 19.81 -1.06 -10.36
C LYS A 56 20.60 -1.46 -9.11
N LYS A 57 21.44 -0.56 -8.57
CA LYS A 57 22.18 -0.83 -7.33
C LYS A 57 21.23 -1.09 -6.15
N VAL A 58 20.19 -0.26 -6.00
CA VAL A 58 19.19 -0.43 -4.94
C VAL A 58 18.41 -1.73 -5.11
N VAL A 59 17.96 -2.04 -6.33
CA VAL A 59 17.22 -3.27 -6.61
C VAL A 59 18.08 -4.51 -6.34
N CYS A 60 19.33 -4.54 -6.80
CA CYS A 60 20.26 -5.64 -6.54
C CYS A 60 20.56 -5.82 -5.03
N LEU A 61 20.63 -4.72 -4.29
CA LEU A 61 20.78 -4.74 -2.84
C LEU A 61 19.56 -5.38 -2.15
N LEU A 62 18.36 -4.96 -2.54
CA LEU A 62 17.11 -5.46 -1.99
C LEU A 62 16.85 -6.92 -2.39
N GLN A 63 17.25 -7.35 -3.59
CA GLN A 63 17.17 -8.77 -4.01
C GLN A 63 17.96 -9.71 -3.10
N ARG A 64 19.09 -9.26 -2.54
CA ARG A 64 19.93 -10.09 -1.66
C ARG A 64 19.47 -10.12 -0.20
N THR A 65 18.75 -9.09 0.22
CA THR A 65 18.48 -8.83 1.65
C THR A 65 16.98 -8.78 1.99
N ASN A 66 16.13 -8.76 0.96
CA ASN A 66 14.67 -8.65 0.98
C ASN A 66 14.14 -7.31 1.51
N ASP A 67 14.35 -7.05 2.80
CA ASP A 67 13.79 -5.91 3.53
C ASP A 67 14.91 -5.07 4.13
N LEU A 68 14.98 -3.78 3.77
CA LEU A 68 15.99 -2.88 4.31
C LEU A 68 15.43 -1.50 4.62
N ARG A 69 15.96 -0.87 5.67
CA ARG A 69 15.64 0.50 6.05
C ARG A 69 16.35 1.50 5.15
N GLN A 70 15.73 2.65 4.89
CA GLN A 70 16.27 3.69 4.01
C GLN A 70 17.72 4.10 4.33
N ASP A 71 18.04 4.26 5.61
CA ASP A 71 19.39 4.58 6.11
C ASP A 71 20.43 3.52 5.75
N VAL A 72 20.06 2.23 5.87
CA VAL A 72 20.96 1.13 5.51
C VAL A 72 21.15 1.08 3.99
N ILE A 73 20.09 1.33 3.21
CA ILE A 73 20.18 1.40 1.76
C ILE A 73 21.14 2.52 1.35
N SER A 74 21.00 3.72 1.93
CA SER A 74 21.88 4.87 1.67
C SER A 74 23.35 4.55 1.95
N VAL A 75 23.65 3.92 3.08
CA VAL A 75 25.03 3.55 3.44
C VAL A 75 25.61 2.51 2.50
N ARG A 76 24.82 1.49 2.12
CA ARG A 76 25.31 0.40 1.26
C ARG A 76 25.44 0.78 -0.21
N THR A 77 24.61 1.70 -0.71
CA THR A 77 24.71 2.18 -2.09
C THR A 77 25.64 3.38 -2.25
N GLY A 78 26.00 4.05 -1.16
CA GLY A 78 26.83 5.26 -1.17
C GLY A 78 26.08 6.50 -1.68
N ILE A 79 24.75 6.42 -1.82
CA ILE A 79 23.90 7.51 -2.29
C ILE A 79 23.50 8.38 -1.10
N ASN A 80 23.57 9.70 -1.24
CA ASN A 80 23.16 10.65 -0.20
C ASN A 80 21.69 10.43 0.22
N ALA A 81 21.38 10.56 1.51
CA ALA A 81 20.04 10.37 2.07
C ALA A 81 18.94 11.23 1.40
N GLY A 82 19.26 12.42 0.89
CA GLY A 82 18.30 13.23 0.13
C GLY A 82 17.95 12.59 -1.22
N ALA A 83 18.97 12.10 -1.93
CA ALA A 83 18.82 11.47 -3.24
C ALA A 83 18.19 10.07 -3.15
N ILE A 84 18.48 9.30 -2.10
CA ILE A 84 17.89 7.96 -1.92
C ILE A 84 16.38 8.03 -1.72
N THR A 85 15.88 9.05 -1.02
CA THR A 85 14.44 9.21 -0.75
C THR A 85 13.69 9.42 -2.07
N ALA A 86 14.20 10.30 -2.93
CA ALA A 86 13.62 10.55 -4.26
C ALA A 86 13.67 9.30 -5.15
N LEU A 87 14.79 8.56 -5.12
CA LEU A 87 14.99 7.36 -5.91
C LEU A 87 14.09 6.20 -5.45
N LEU A 88 13.91 6.01 -4.14
CA LEU A 88 12.98 5.02 -3.58
C LEU A 88 11.53 5.35 -3.92
N PHE A 89 11.15 6.64 -3.90
CA PHE A 89 9.84 7.09 -4.35
C PHE A 89 9.61 6.81 -5.85
N GLN A 90 10.61 7.06 -6.69
CA GLN A 90 10.53 6.70 -8.11
C GLN A 90 10.36 5.19 -8.33
N LEU A 91 11.12 4.37 -7.59
CA LEU A 91 10.99 2.91 -7.62
C LEU A 91 9.62 2.42 -7.12
N GLU A 92 9.02 3.11 -6.15
CA GLU A 92 7.67 2.83 -5.66
C GLU A 92 6.61 3.19 -6.71
N MET A 93 6.74 4.34 -7.39
CA MET A 93 5.85 4.70 -8.50
C MET A 93 5.98 3.74 -9.69
N LYS A 94 7.17 3.18 -9.93
CA LYS A 94 7.41 2.12 -10.92
C LYS A 94 6.90 0.73 -10.48
N GLY A 95 6.43 0.60 -9.23
CA GLY A 95 5.91 -0.66 -8.68
C GLY A 95 6.99 -1.71 -8.37
N VAL A 96 8.26 -1.31 -8.24
CA VAL A 96 9.40 -2.21 -7.99
C VAL A 96 9.61 -2.46 -6.50
N VAL A 97 9.37 -1.44 -5.66
CA VAL A 97 9.55 -1.52 -4.20
C VAL A 97 8.30 -1.06 -3.47
N LYS A 98 8.09 -1.59 -2.26
CA LYS A 98 7.03 -1.15 -1.34
C LYS A 98 7.63 -0.48 -0.12
N ALA A 99 7.09 0.67 0.27
CA ALA A 99 7.36 1.23 1.60
C ALA A 99 6.45 0.55 2.65
N TYR A 100 7.06 0.09 3.75
CA TYR A 100 6.39 -0.33 4.97
C TYR A 100 6.54 0.73 6.07
N ALA A 101 5.61 0.70 7.03
CA ALA A 101 5.69 1.53 8.23
C ALA A 101 7.04 1.34 8.92
N GLY A 102 7.65 2.44 9.38
CA GLY A 102 8.99 2.42 9.97
C GLY A 102 10.14 2.62 8.97
N GLY A 103 9.84 3.02 7.72
CA GLY A 103 10.86 3.38 6.73
C GLY A 103 11.62 2.19 6.16
N THR A 104 10.99 1.01 6.19
CA THR A 104 11.53 -0.22 5.61
C THR A 104 11.00 -0.38 4.20
N TYR A 105 11.87 -0.73 3.27
CA TYR A 105 11.53 -0.95 1.88
C TYR A 105 11.69 -2.42 1.54
N HIS A 106 10.70 -2.95 0.85
CA HIS A 106 10.62 -4.34 0.42
C HIS A 106 10.64 -4.41 -1.09
N LEU A 107 11.39 -5.38 -1.64
CA LEU A 107 11.34 -5.65 -3.06
C LEU A 107 10.03 -6.36 -3.41
N MET A 108 9.23 -5.76 -4.30
CA MET A 108 8.08 -6.46 -4.86
C MET A 108 8.56 -7.41 -5.97
N ALA A 109 8.66 -8.70 -5.65
CA ALA A 109 8.84 -9.76 -6.65
C ALA A 109 7.53 -9.99 -7.42
#